data_AF-A0A960STN2-F1
#
_entry.id   AF-A0A960STN2-F1
#
_cell.length_a   1.000
_cell.length_b   1.000
_cell.length_c   1.000
_cell.angle_alpha   90.00
_cell.angle_beta   90.00
_cell.angle_gamma   90.00
#
_symmetry.space_group_name_H-M   'P 1'
#
loop_
_entity.id
_entity.type
_entity.pdbx_description
1 polymer ?
#
loop_
_entity_poly.entity_id
_entity_poly.type
_entity_poly.pdbx_seq_one_letter_code
_entity_poly.pdbx_strand_id
1 'polypeptide(L)'
;MGVSSQSLNTLRPLSETELAEWEEAYAAVEAYLGALRLRNRLLVAELVRGILWRASARQVSEPEKAPRVLAMEEALAEIADWTQDVLDIPLENRRLMARGRLALLLAGMPDKWQGVFLTPAPWPPDFVAAMKSSYLAAGPRFAELTMVPRPLEFNAIGSSAAQWWETMDRKPIVRFMFVALLGALGLVAAWYIFLE
;
A
#
# COMPACT_ATOMS: atom_id res chain seq x y z
N MET A 1 -16.01 12.25 38.87
CA MET A 1 -14.53 12.19 38.99
C MET A 1 -13.97 13.18 37.99
N GLY A 2 -13.14 14.12 38.46
CA GLY A 2 -12.80 15.35 37.75
C GLY A 2 -11.99 15.13 36.47
N VAL A 3 -12.25 15.96 35.47
CA VAL A 3 -11.41 16.11 34.28
C VAL A 3 -10.01 16.46 34.77
N SER A 4 -9.05 15.57 34.56
CA SER A 4 -7.66 15.70 35.00
C SER A 4 -7.03 16.95 34.35
N SER A 5 -7.10 18.08 35.04
CA SER A 5 -6.49 19.38 34.72
C SER A 5 -4.96 19.36 34.75
N GLN A 6 -4.35 18.17 34.72
CA GLN A 6 -2.94 17.93 35.02
C GLN A 6 -2.04 17.95 33.77
N SER A 7 -2.60 17.96 32.55
CA SER A 7 -1.82 17.61 31.34
C SER A 7 -1.43 18.78 30.42
N LEU A 8 -1.99 19.99 30.59
CA LEU A 8 -1.70 21.12 29.68
C LEU A 8 -0.49 21.96 30.14
N ASN A 9 -0.20 22.01 31.45
CA ASN A 9 0.91 22.78 32.00
C ASN A 9 2.28 22.09 31.84
N THR A 10 2.31 20.82 31.45
CA THR A 10 3.54 20.04 31.20
C THR A 10 4.04 20.11 29.75
N LEU A 11 3.28 20.75 28.86
CA LEU A 11 3.68 20.87 27.46
C LEU A 11 4.73 21.98 27.33
N ARG A 12 5.98 21.56 27.11
CA ARG A 12 7.06 22.47 26.74
C ARG A 12 6.66 23.21 25.44
N PRO A 13 6.86 24.53 25.35
CA PRO A 13 6.67 25.23 24.08
C PRO A 13 7.63 24.67 23.04
N LEU A 14 7.09 24.20 21.92
CA LEU A 14 7.83 23.66 20.78
C LEU A 14 8.29 24.81 19.88
N SER A 15 9.43 24.65 19.20
CA SER A 15 9.78 25.54 18.09
C SER A 15 8.82 25.34 16.90
N GLU A 16 8.76 26.28 15.95
CA GLU A 16 7.95 26.12 14.74
C GLU A 16 8.34 24.86 13.94
N THR A 17 9.63 24.50 13.93
CA THR A 17 10.12 23.30 13.26
C THR A 17 9.68 22.03 13.97
N GLU A 18 9.84 21.97 15.29
CA GLU A 18 9.39 20.83 16.10
C GLU A 18 7.86 20.68 16.00
N LEU A 19 7.11 21.79 16.00
CA LEU A 19 5.66 21.77 15.83
C LEU A 19 5.26 21.15 14.49
N ALA A 20 5.88 21.58 13.39
CA ALA A 20 5.61 21.02 12.07
C ALA A 20 5.91 19.51 12.00
N GLU A 21 7.00 19.05 12.61
CA GLU A 21 7.34 17.62 12.67
C GLU A 21 6.32 16.80 13.48
N TRP A 22 5.83 17.35 14.59
CA TRP A 22 4.80 16.70 15.41
C TRP A 22 3.41 16.72 14.75
N GLU A 23 3.07 17.77 14.00
CA GLU A 23 1.85 17.81 13.18
C GLU A 23 1.90 16.76 12.06
N GLU A 24 3.06 16.61 11.41
CA GLU A 24 3.25 15.59 10.39
C GLU A 24 3.15 14.17 10.98
N ALA A 25 3.71 13.97 12.19
CA ALA A 25 3.59 12.72 12.92
C ALA A 25 2.12 12.42 13.28
N TYR A 26 1.39 13.42 13.79
CA TYR A 26 -0.04 13.31 14.08
C TYR A 26 -0.84 12.92 12.83
N ALA A 27 -0.64 13.64 11.72
CA ALA A 27 -1.33 13.39 10.46
C ALA A 27 -1.03 11.99 9.91
N ALA A 28 0.21 11.52 10.05
CA ALA A 28 0.61 10.18 9.62
C ALA A 28 -0.11 9.07 10.43
N VAL A 29 -0.16 9.21 11.76
CA VAL A 29 -0.84 8.24 12.63
C VAL A 29 -2.36 8.26 12.40
N GLU A 30 -2.97 9.46 12.30
CA GLU A 30 -4.41 9.58 12.01
C GLU A 30 -4.75 8.96 10.65
N ALA A 31 -3.97 9.24 9.61
CA ALA A 31 -4.15 8.65 8.28
C ALA A 31 -4.02 7.12 8.31
N TYR A 32 -3.07 6.60 9.10
CA TYR A 32 -2.88 5.17 9.26
C TYR A 32 -4.08 4.49 9.94
N LEU A 33 -4.57 5.06 11.05
CA LEU A 33 -5.76 4.55 11.76
C LEU A 33 -7.03 4.72 10.91
N GLY A 34 -7.13 5.78 10.12
CA GLY A 34 -8.19 6.00 9.15
C GLY A 34 -8.20 4.92 8.05
N ALA A 35 -7.02 4.44 7.63
CA ALA A 35 -6.91 3.32 6.69
C ALA A 35 -7.43 1.99 7.26
N LEU A 36 -7.45 1.84 8.59
CA LEU A 36 -8.11 0.71 9.29
C LEU A 36 -9.63 0.86 9.37
N ARG A 37 -10.20 1.91 8.77
CA ARG A 37 -11.64 2.18 8.70
C ARG A 37 -12.32 2.31 10.08
N LEU A 38 -11.58 2.78 11.09
CA LEU A 38 -12.16 3.13 12.38
C LEU A 38 -13.14 4.30 12.20
N ARG A 39 -14.42 4.09 12.54
CA ARG A 39 -15.47 5.12 12.40
C ARG A 39 -15.58 5.97 13.66
N ASN A 40 -15.22 5.41 14.81
CA ASN A 40 -15.25 6.12 16.08
C ASN A 40 -14.08 7.13 16.18
N ARG A 41 -14.36 8.41 15.87
CA ARG A 41 -13.36 9.48 15.92
C ARG A 41 -12.83 9.75 17.33
N LEU A 42 -13.63 9.52 18.37
CA LEU A 42 -13.18 9.69 19.75
C LEU A 42 -12.14 8.64 20.12
N LEU A 43 -12.38 7.39 19.73
CA LEU A 43 -11.41 6.30 19.92
C LEU A 43 -10.12 6.61 19.14
N VAL A 44 -10.22 7.07 17.89
CA VAL A 44 -9.05 7.46 17.09
C VAL A 44 -8.25 8.57 17.79
N ALA A 45 -8.91 9.61 18.29
CA ALA A 45 -8.23 10.71 18.99
C ALA A 45 -7.47 10.24 20.25
N GLU A 46 -8.09 9.38 21.06
CA GLU A 46 -7.44 8.80 22.25
C GLU A 46 -6.24 7.91 21.90
N LEU A 47 -6.36 7.09 20.84
CA LEU A 47 -5.27 6.25 20.36
C LEU A 47 -4.11 7.08 19.82
N VAL A 48 -4.39 8.09 18.99
CA VAL A 48 -3.36 9.00 18.46
C VAL A 48 -2.64 9.69 19.62
N ARG A 49 -3.39 10.18 20.62
CA ARG A 49 -2.82 10.80 21.82
C ARG A 49 -1.91 9.84 22.59
N GLY A 50 -2.34 8.59 22.80
CA GLY A 50 -1.55 7.57 23.49
C GLY A 50 -0.25 7.23 22.76
N ILE A 51 -0.33 7.04 21.44
CA ILE A 51 0.82 6.75 20.56
C ILE A 51 1.82 7.91 20.58
N LEU A 52 1.35 9.15 20.37
CA LEU A 52 2.22 10.33 20.35
C LEU A 52 2.88 10.58 21.71
N TRP A 53 2.20 10.24 22.81
CA TRP A 53 2.79 10.34 24.15
C TRP A 53 3.95 9.35 24.37
N ARG A 54 3.80 8.10 23.91
CA ARG A 54 4.88 7.11 23.99
C ARG A 54 6.03 7.44 23.05
N ALA A 55 5.71 7.94 21.85
CA ALA A 55 6.70 8.44 20.90
C ALA A 55 7.49 9.63 21.45
N SER A 56 6.84 10.59 22.12
CA SER A 56 7.52 11.74 22.72
C SER A 56 8.41 11.35 23.89
N ALA A 57 7.98 10.37 24.70
CA ALA A 57 8.84 9.79 25.73
C ALA A 57 10.09 9.13 25.13
N ARG A 58 9.95 8.43 23.99
CA ARG A 58 11.05 7.77 23.29
C ARG A 58 11.98 8.74 22.53
N GLN A 59 11.47 9.88 22.08
CA GLN A 59 12.27 10.95 21.45
C GLN A 59 13.36 11.47 22.39
N VAL A 60 13.14 11.43 23.72
CA VAL A 60 14.16 11.83 24.71
C VAL A 60 15.37 10.89 24.66
N SER A 61 15.16 9.59 24.45
CA SER A 61 16.23 8.59 24.35
C SER A 61 16.82 8.47 22.95
N GLU A 62 16.05 8.80 21.90
CA GLU A 62 16.44 8.66 20.49
C GLU A 62 16.22 9.97 19.72
N PRO A 63 16.95 11.07 20.03
CA PRO A 63 16.68 12.40 19.49
C PRO A 63 17.01 12.52 17.98
N GLU A 64 17.83 11.62 17.44
CA GLU A 64 18.22 11.61 16.03
C GLU A 64 17.10 11.14 15.09
N LYS A 65 16.10 10.42 15.61
CA LYS A 65 14.99 9.93 14.80
C LYS A 65 13.91 11.00 14.67
N ALA A 66 13.35 11.13 13.48
CA ALA A 66 12.24 12.03 13.25
C ALA A 66 11.00 11.60 14.08
N PRO A 67 10.27 12.54 14.70
CA PRO A 67 9.07 12.24 15.50
C PRO A 67 8.03 11.38 14.77
N ARG A 68 7.86 11.63 13.46
CA ARG A 68 6.98 10.84 12.59
C ARG A 68 7.37 9.36 12.56
N VAL A 69 8.66 9.05 12.50
CA VAL A 69 9.16 7.66 12.45
C VAL A 69 8.90 6.97 13.78
N LEU A 70 9.20 7.63 14.90
CA LEU A 70 8.92 7.08 16.23
C LEU A 70 7.42 6.85 16.46
N ALA A 71 6.58 7.81 16.09
CA ALA A 71 5.13 7.69 16.21
C ALA A 71 4.57 6.53 15.38
N MET A 72 5.07 6.34 14.16
CA MET A 72 4.66 5.22 13.32
C MET A 72 5.18 3.87 13.81
N GLU A 73 6.43 3.80 14.30
CA GLU A 73 6.97 2.58 14.92
C GLU A 73 6.13 2.17 16.12
N GLU A 74 5.75 3.14 16.96
CA GLU A 74 4.94 2.92 18.16
C GLU A 74 3.51 2.48 17.83
N ALA A 75 2.88 3.10 16.83
CA ALA A 75 1.56 2.70 16.34
C ALA A 75 1.56 1.27 15.81
N LEU A 76 2.61 0.92 15.05
CA LEU A 76 2.78 -0.42 14.48
C LEU A 76 3.05 -1.47 15.56
N ALA A 77 3.88 -1.15 16.56
CA ALA A 77 4.18 -2.02 17.68
C ALA A 77 2.92 -2.29 18.52
N GLU A 78 2.17 -1.26 18.90
CA GLU A 78 0.94 -1.42 19.70
C GLU A 78 -0.10 -2.31 19.02
N ILE A 79 -0.29 -2.14 17.71
CA ILE A 79 -1.20 -2.99 16.94
C ILE A 79 -0.67 -4.41 16.82
N ALA A 80 0.64 -4.57 16.64
CA ALA A 80 1.27 -5.88 16.58
C ALA A 80 1.06 -6.63 17.90
N ASP A 81 1.48 -6.03 19.01
CA ASP A 81 1.40 -6.62 20.35
C ASP A 81 -0.03 -6.96 20.72
N TRP A 82 -0.98 -6.05 20.50
CA TRP A 82 -2.39 -6.33 20.73
C TRP A 82 -2.90 -7.49 19.85
N THR A 83 -2.49 -7.55 18.58
CA THR A 83 -2.89 -8.65 17.69
C THR A 83 -2.26 -9.99 18.13
N GLN A 84 -1.03 -9.96 18.66
CA GLN A 84 -0.39 -11.11 19.26
C GLN A 84 -1.21 -11.66 20.42
N ASP A 85 -1.62 -10.78 21.32
CA ASP A 85 -2.35 -11.15 22.53
C ASP A 85 -3.75 -11.69 22.19
N VAL A 86 -4.42 -11.13 21.18
CA VAL A 86 -5.72 -11.62 20.69
C VAL A 86 -5.60 -13.01 20.06
N LEU A 87 -4.53 -13.26 19.29
CA LEU A 87 -4.36 -14.52 18.56
C LEU A 87 -3.71 -15.62 19.42
N ASP A 88 -2.96 -15.25 20.46
CA ASP A 88 -2.14 -16.15 21.29
C ASP A 88 -1.09 -16.91 20.44
N ILE A 89 -0.46 -16.19 19.49
CA ILE A 89 0.54 -16.74 18.56
C ILE A 89 1.77 -15.83 18.58
N PRO A 90 2.99 -16.32 18.89
CA PRO A 90 4.18 -15.48 18.96
C PRO A 90 4.50 -14.82 17.60
N LEU A 91 4.68 -13.50 17.58
CA LEU A 91 5.04 -12.76 16.38
C LEU A 91 6.55 -12.93 16.09
N GLU A 92 6.96 -14.02 15.45
CA GLU A 92 8.39 -14.22 15.13
C GLU A 92 8.95 -13.24 14.07
N ASN A 93 8.12 -12.46 13.37
CA ASN A 93 8.60 -11.60 12.27
C ASN A 93 7.71 -10.40 11.93
N ARG A 94 8.32 -9.32 11.42
CA ARG A 94 7.66 -8.09 10.88
C ARG A 94 6.63 -8.39 9.77
N ARG A 95 6.75 -9.55 9.10
CA ARG A 95 5.75 -10.09 8.14
C ARG A 95 4.39 -10.39 8.79
N LEU A 96 4.34 -10.62 10.10
CA LEU A 96 3.10 -10.91 10.83
C LEU A 96 2.23 -9.67 11.01
N MET A 97 2.79 -8.46 11.10
CA MET A 97 2.01 -7.21 11.15
C MET A 97 1.11 -7.04 9.92
N ALA A 98 1.64 -7.33 8.73
CA ALA A 98 0.85 -7.26 7.50
C ALA A 98 -0.29 -8.31 7.50
N ARG A 99 -0.06 -9.49 8.08
CA ARG A 99 -1.07 -10.56 8.21
C ARG A 99 -2.13 -10.22 9.26
N GLY A 100 -1.72 -9.69 10.41
CA GLY A 100 -2.62 -9.25 11.47
C GLY A 100 -3.57 -8.16 10.98
N ARG A 101 -3.07 -7.20 10.22
CA ARG A 101 -3.90 -6.16 9.57
C ARG A 101 -4.89 -6.73 8.56
N LEU A 102 -4.47 -7.69 7.73
CA LEU A 102 -5.38 -8.34 6.78
C LEU A 102 -6.44 -9.17 7.51
N ALA A 103 -6.06 -9.90 8.56
CA ALA A 103 -6.98 -10.64 9.40
C ALA A 103 -8.00 -9.71 10.08
N LEU A 104 -7.59 -8.53 10.54
CA LEU A 104 -8.48 -7.51 11.10
C LEU A 104 -9.54 -7.03 10.09
N LEU A 105 -9.11 -6.75 8.85
CA LEU A 105 -10.03 -6.34 7.79
C LEU A 105 -10.98 -7.49 7.39
N LEU A 106 -10.47 -8.71 7.28
CA LEU A 106 -11.25 -9.90 6.93
C LEU A 106 -12.23 -10.32 8.04
N ALA A 107 -11.90 -10.07 9.30
CA ALA A 107 -12.78 -10.35 10.45
C ALA A 107 -13.94 -9.36 10.58
N GLY A 108 -14.06 -8.36 9.70
CA GLY A 108 -15.11 -7.36 9.76
C GLY A 108 -14.95 -6.36 10.89
N MET A 109 -13.69 -6.07 11.28
CA MET A 109 -13.37 -5.08 12.31
C MET A 109 -14.01 -3.70 12.07
N PRO A 110 -14.07 -3.17 10.83
CA PRO A 110 -14.71 -1.89 10.55
C PRO A 110 -16.22 -1.83 10.81
N ASP A 111 -16.93 -2.95 10.86
CA ASP A 111 -18.38 -2.93 10.96
C ASP A 111 -18.87 -3.36 12.34
N LYS A 112 -18.35 -4.48 12.86
CA LYS A 112 -18.87 -5.11 14.08
C LYS A 112 -17.99 -4.93 15.31
N TRP A 113 -16.67 -4.89 15.12
CA TRP A 113 -15.71 -5.05 16.23
C TRP A 113 -14.90 -3.78 16.56
N GLN A 114 -15.34 -2.61 16.08
CA GLN A 114 -14.63 -1.34 16.32
C GLN A 114 -14.45 -1.02 17.80
N GLY A 115 -15.45 -1.33 18.65
CA GLY A 115 -15.38 -1.05 20.09
C GLY A 115 -14.39 -1.92 20.86
N VAL A 116 -13.88 -3.00 20.24
CA VAL A 116 -12.93 -3.96 20.84
C VAL A 116 -11.49 -3.66 20.39
N PHE A 117 -11.32 -2.77 19.40
CA PHE A 117 -10.00 -2.45 18.84
C PHE A 117 -9.07 -1.83 19.89
N LEU A 118 -7.87 -2.40 20.05
CA LEU A 118 -6.85 -1.98 21.02
C LEU A 118 -7.34 -1.91 22.48
N THR A 119 -8.40 -2.66 22.81
CA THR A 119 -8.88 -2.77 24.19
C THR A 119 -8.12 -3.87 24.95
N PRO A 120 -7.89 -3.70 26.27
CA PRO A 120 -7.32 -4.76 27.09
C PRO A 120 -8.29 -5.95 27.21
N ALA A 121 -7.75 -7.15 27.44
CA ALA A 121 -8.54 -8.35 27.71
C ALA A 121 -9.50 -8.14 28.92
N PRO A 122 -10.66 -8.82 28.97
CA PRO A 122 -11.09 -9.94 28.12
C PRO A 122 -11.85 -9.52 26.86
N TRP A 123 -11.55 -10.17 25.73
CA TRP A 123 -12.26 -9.95 24.46
C TRP A 123 -13.46 -10.91 24.28
N PRO A 124 -14.49 -10.52 23.52
CA PRO A 124 -15.60 -11.41 23.19
C PRO A 124 -15.12 -12.69 22.47
N PRO A 125 -15.62 -13.89 22.82
CA PRO A 125 -15.17 -15.14 22.21
C PRO A 125 -15.48 -15.20 20.70
N ASP A 126 -16.60 -14.61 20.28
CA ASP A 126 -16.99 -14.49 18.86
C ASP A 126 -15.98 -13.70 18.05
N PHE A 127 -15.42 -12.64 18.64
CA PHE A 127 -14.38 -11.83 18.01
C PHE A 127 -13.08 -12.60 17.87
N VAL A 128 -12.64 -13.29 18.94
CA VAL A 128 -11.42 -14.10 18.90
C VAL A 128 -11.56 -15.24 17.88
N ALA A 129 -12.72 -15.89 17.82
CA ALA A 129 -13.00 -16.92 16.82
C ALA A 129 -12.96 -16.36 15.38
N ALA A 130 -13.59 -15.20 15.14
CA ALA A 130 -13.53 -14.52 13.85
C ALA A 130 -12.09 -14.15 13.47
N MET A 131 -11.32 -13.59 14.39
CA MET A 131 -9.92 -13.23 14.17
C MET A 131 -9.05 -14.44 13.84
N LYS A 132 -9.18 -15.53 14.62
CA LYS A 132 -8.43 -16.78 14.38
C LYS A 132 -8.82 -17.38 13.03
N SER A 133 -10.11 -17.40 12.67
CA SER A 133 -10.57 -17.90 11.37
C SER A 133 -10.04 -17.06 10.21
N SER A 134 -10.04 -15.74 10.33
CA SER A 134 -9.51 -14.81 9.32
C SER A 134 -7.99 -14.90 9.19
N TYR A 135 -7.29 -15.09 10.30
CA TYR A 135 -5.84 -15.31 10.31
C TYR A 135 -5.46 -16.62 9.61
N LEU A 136 -6.20 -17.71 9.87
CA LEU A 136 -6.00 -18.99 9.19
C LEU A 136 -6.37 -18.92 7.70
N ALA A 137 -7.42 -18.18 7.34
CA ALA A 137 -7.79 -17.93 5.95
C ALA A 137 -6.74 -17.07 5.21
N ALA A 138 -6.07 -16.16 5.92
CA ALA A 138 -4.89 -15.43 5.46
C ALA A 138 -3.61 -16.29 5.41
N GLY A 139 -3.72 -17.59 5.73
CA GLY A 139 -2.66 -18.61 5.65
C GLY A 139 -2.27 -18.99 4.21
N PRO A 140 -1.46 -20.06 4.02
CA PRO A 140 -0.49 -20.28 2.92
C PRO A 140 -1.06 -20.46 1.49
N ARG A 141 -2.33 -20.10 1.26
CA ARG A 141 -3.00 -20.09 -0.04
C ARG A 141 -3.21 -18.70 -0.61
N PHE A 142 -2.45 -17.70 -0.17
CA PHE A 142 -1.93 -16.77 -1.18
C PHE A 142 -0.95 -17.57 -2.02
N ALA A 143 -1.52 -18.37 -2.95
CA ALA A 143 -0.79 -18.86 -4.09
C ALA A 143 0.03 -17.68 -4.57
N GLU A 144 1.33 -17.89 -4.66
CA GLU A 144 2.29 -17.00 -5.25
C GLU A 144 1.81 -16.73 -6.68
N LEU A 145 0.84 -15.83 -6.82
CA LEU A 145 0.45 -15.19 -8.05
C LEU A 145 1.56 -14.17 -8.26
N THR A 146 2.76 -14.68 -8.56
CA THR A 146 3.73 -13.91 -9.30
C THR A 146 2.98 -13.42 -10.52
N MET A 147 2.67 -12.12 -10.54
CA MET A 147 2.40 -11.42 -11.78
C MET A 147 3.70 -11.53 -12.57
N VAL A 148 3.86 -12.62 -13.32
CA VAL A 148 4.82 -12.63 -14.40
C VAL A 148 4.35 -11.51 -15.32
N PRO A 149 5.16 -10.47 -15.56
CA PRO A 149 4.77 -9.40 -16.46
C PRO A 149 4.48 -10.03 -17.81
N ARG A 150 3.20 -10.14 -18.16
CA ARG A 150 2.80 -10.47 -19.52
C ARG A 150 3.21 -9.26 -20.35
N PRO A 151 4.06 -9.43 -21.37
CA PRO A 151 4.30 -8.32 -22.29
C PRO A 151 2.95 -7.87 -22.81
N LEU A 152 2.71 -6.55 -22.78
CA LEU A 152 1.56 -5.94 -23.40
C LEU A 152 1.55 -6.40 -24.87
N GLU A 153 0.62 -7.28 -25.23
CA GLU A 153 0.43 -7.65 -26.63
C GLU A 153 -0.18 -6.43 -27.33
N PHE A 154 0.70 -5.52 -27.75
CA PHE A 154 0.38 -4.54 -28.76
C PHE A 154 0.00 -5.33 -30.01
N ASN A 155 -1.31 -5.34 -30.27
CA ASN A 155 -2.00 -5.90 -31.41
C ASN A 155 -1.07 -6.14 -32.61
N ALA A 156 -0.94 -7.40 -33.03
CA ALA A 156 0.05 -7.97 -33.96
C ALA A 156 0.19 -7.30 -35.35
N ILE A 157 -0.58 -6.25 -35.61
CA ILE A 157 -0.57 -5.47 -36.84
C ILE A 157 0.47 -4.33 -36.77
N GLY A 158 0.78 -3.80 -35.59
CA GLY A 158 1.75 -2.70 -35.44
C GLY A 158 3.22 -3.14 -35.48
N SER A 159 3.54 -4.27 -34.85
CA SER A 159 4.92 -4.77 -34.72
C SER A 159 5.47 -5.37 -36.02
N SER A 160 4.60 -5.97 -36.83
CA SER A 160 4.97 -6.58 -38.11
C SER A 160 5.38 -5.55 -39.16
N ALA A 161 4.68 -4.40 -39.24
CA ALA A 161 5.03 -3.31 -40.14
C ALA A 161 6.36 -2.63 -39.76
N ALA A 162 6.60 -2.43 -38.46
CA ALA A 162 7.84 -1.84 -37.96
C ALA A 162 9.06 -2.73 -38.24
N GLN A 163 8.93 -4.04 -38.01
CA GLN A 163 10.00 -5.01 -38.28
C GLN A 163 10.25 -5.19 -39.78
N TRP A 164 9.22 -5.08 -40.62
CA TRP A 164 9.38 -5.07 -42.08
C TRP A 164 10.13 -3.81 -42.55
N TRP A 165 9.88 -2.66 -41.93
CA TRP A 165 10.56 -1.40 -42.23
C TRP A 165 12.06 -1.45 -41.87
N GLU A 166 12.40 -1.94 -40.68
CA GLU A 166 13.80 -2.10 -40.26
C GLU A 166 14.57 -3.11 -41.14
N THR A 167 13.90 -4.16 -41.60
CA THR A 167 14.52 -5.16 -42.49
C THR A 167 14.74 -4.59 -43.90
N MET A 168 13.85 -3.71 -44.37
CA MET A 168 13.98 -3.05 -45.68
C MET A 168 15.18 -2.10 -45.73
N ASP A 169 15.47 -1.37 -44.66
CA ASP A 169 16.56 -0.37 -44.64
C ASP A 169 17.96 -1.02 -44.59
N ARG A 170 18.06 -2.23 -44.05
CA ARG A 170 19.35 -2.92 -43.85
C ARG A 170 19.95 -3.51 -45.13
N LYS A 171 19.16 -3.74 -46.19
CA LYS A 171 19.63 -4.36 -47.44
C LYS A 171 19.19 -3.54 -48.67
N PRO A 172 20.10 -2.79 -49.32
CA PRO A 172 19.73 -1.91 -50.44
C PRO A 172 19.14 -2.67 -51.64
N ILE A 173 19.48 -3.95 -51.82
CA ILE A 173 18.92 -4.82 -52.87
C ILE A 173 17.41 -5.00 -52.74
N VAL A 174 16.89 -5.15 -51.51
CA VAL A 174 15.45 -5.37 -51.27
C VAL A 174 14.65 -4.11 -51.61
N ARG A 175 15.23 -2.94 -51.31
CA ARG A 175 14.65 -1.63 -51.66
C ARG A 175 14.52 -1.46 -53.18
N PHE A 176 15.55 -1.80 -53.95
CA PHE A 176 15.49 -1.72 -55.42
C PHE A 176 14.44 -2.66 -56.00
N MET A 177 14.32 -3.89 -55.48
CA MET A 177 13.32 -4.85 -55.94
C MET A 177 11.89 -4.37 -55.65
N PHE A 178 11.65 -3.78 -54.47
CA PHE A 178 10.34 -3.24 -54.11
C PHE A 178 9.94 -2.03 -54.97
N VAL A 179 10.88 -1.10 -55.20
CA VAL A 179 10.65 0.06 -56.08
C VAL A 179 10.42 -0.39 -57.53
N ALA A 180 11.18 -1.37 -58.02
CA ALA A 180 10.99 -1.93 -59.36
C ALA A 180 9.62 -2.60 -59.51
N LEU A 181 9.14 -3.33 -58.49
CA LEU A 181 7.81 -3.92 -58.47
C LEU A 181 6.71 -2.84 -58.53
N LEU A 182 6.82 -1.79 -57.72
CA LEU A 182 5.86 -0.67 -57.74
C LEU A 182 5.88 0.08 -59.07
N GLY A 183 7.06 0.28 -59.66
CA GLY A 183 7.20 0.87 -60.98
C GLY A 183 6.56 0.02 -62.08
N ALA A 184 6.77 -1.30 -62.05
CA ALA A 184 6.15 -2.23 -62.99
C ALA A 184 4.61 -2.24 -62.85
N LEU A 185 4.09 -2.23 -61.62
CA LEU A 185 2.65 -2.11 -61.37
C LEU A 185 2.09 -0.78 -61.89
N GLY A 186 2.80 0.33 -61.68
CA GLY A 186 2.44 1.63 -62.21
C GLY A 186 2.44 1.67 -63.74
N LEU A 187 3.41 1.02 -64.39
CA LEU A 187 3.47 0.89 -65.84
C LEU A 187 2.34 0.02 -66.39
N VAL A 188 2.00 -1.07 -65.72
CA VAL A 188 0.84 -1.91 -66.09
C VAL A 188 -0.46 -1.14 -65.92
N ALA A 189 -0.61 -0.37 -64.85
CA ALA A 189 -1.78 0.48 -64.64
C ALA A 189 -1.87 1.60 -65.69
N ALA A 190 -0.75 2.26 -66.00
CA ALA A 190 -0.69 3.27 -67.05
C ALA A 190 -0.98 2.68 -68.43
N TRP A 191 -0.46 1.48 -68.71
CA TRP A 191 -0.76 0.73 -69.92
C TRP A 191 -2.25 0.40 -70.02
N TYR A 192 -2.87 -0.07 -68.94
CA TYR A 192 -4.31 -0.35 -68.90
C TYR A 192 -5.14 0.91 -69.15
N ILE A 193 -4.78 2.04 -68.52
CA ILE A 193 -5.47 3.33 -68.68
C ILE A 193 -5.31 3.92 -70.09
N PHE A 194 -4.19 3.66 -70.78
CA PHE A 194 -3.96 4.17 -72.14
C PHE A 194 -4.48 3.26 -73.27
N LEU A 195 -4.87 2.02 -72.95
CA LEU A 195 -5.41 1.05 -73.91
C LEU A 195 -6.95 0.98 -73.91
N GLU A 196 -7.60 1.66 -72.97
CA GLU A 196 -9.05 1.96 -72.89
C GLU A 196 -9.36 3.32 -73.54
#